data_AF-T1HD91-F1
#
_entry.id   AF-T1HD91-F1
#
_cell.length_a   1.000
_cell.length_b   1.000
_cell.length_c   1.000
_cell.angle_alpha   90.00
_cell.angle_beta   90.00
_cell.angle_gamma   90.00
#
_symmetry.space_group_name_H-M   'P 1'
#
loop_
_entity.id
_entity.type
_entity.pdbx_description
1 polymer ?
#
loop_
_entity_poly.entity_id
_entity_poly.type
_entity_poly.pdbx_seq_one_letter_code
_entity_poly.pdbx_strand_id
1 'polypeptide(L)' 'MSKKNVSYIKPQEPAFLARLKKQVGYKEGPTVDTKREQLPVCSSDESDGEDQPQVVVIGPGDLTEEEAAKAKK' A
#
# COMPACT_ATOMS: atom_id res chain seq x y z
N MET A 1 6.40 -34.93 9.41
CA MET A 1 5.92 -33.53 9.40
C MET A 1 4.76 -33.41 10.37
N SER A 2 5.03 -33.09 11.64
CA SER A 2 4.00 -33.01 12.68
C SER A 2 3.09 -31.81 12.41
N LYS A 3 1.86 -32.07 11.96
CA LYS A 3 0.82 -31.05 11.81
C LYS A 3 0.46 -30.53 13.20
N LYS A 4 0.87 -29.30 13.51
CA LYS A 4 0.53 -28.60 14.75
C LYS A 4 -0.88 -28.05 14.60
N ASN A 5 -1.89 -28.86 14.86
CA ASN A 5 -3.28 -28.44 14.87
C ASN A 5 -3.58 -27.65 16.15
N VAL A 6 -3.17 -26.39 16.20
CA VAL A 6 -3.51 -25.48 17.31
C VAL A 6 -4.86 -24.85 17.02
N SER A 7 -5.85 -25.13 17.85
CA SER A 7 -7.13 -24.42 17.84
C SER A 7 -7.07 -23.27 18.84
N TYR A 8 -7.54 -22.10 18.41
CA TYR A 8 -7.64 -20.90 19.25
C TYR A 8 -9.11 -20.50 19.36
N ILE A 9 -9.62 -20.41 20.59
CA ILE A 9 -10.97 -19.94 20.87
C ILE A 9 -10.82 -18.59 21.58
N LYS A 10 -11.36 -17.53 20.97
CA LYS A 10 -11.36 -16.20 21.59
C LYS A 10 -12.35 -16.21 22.78
N PRO A 11 -11.91 -15.98 24.02
CA PRO A 11 -12.81 -15.90 25.17
C PRO A 11 -13.71 -14.68 25.08
N GLN A 12 -14.85 -14.72 25.78
CA GLN A 12 -15.76 -13.59 25.86
C GLN A 12 -15.08 -12.39 26.51
N GLU A 13 -15.35 -11.19 25.97
CA GLU A 13 -14.83 -9.96 26.54
C GLU A 13 -15.39 -9.73 27.96
N PRO A 14 -14.53 -9.41 28.95
CA PRO A 14 -14.98 -9.13 30.30
C PRO A 14 -15.81 -7.83 30.37
N ALA A 15 -16.78 -7.80 31.28
CA ALA A 15 -17.78 -6.73 31.40
C ALA A 15 -17.17 -5.33 31.59
N PHE A 16 -16.02 -5.20 32.25
CA PHE A 16 -15.33 -3.93 32.42
C PHE A 16 -14.85 -3.34 31.08
N LEU A 17 -14.21 -4.15 30.22
CA LEU A 17 -13.71 -3.70 28.93
C LEU A 17 -14.86 -3.33 27.98
N ALA A 18 -15.96 -4.10 28.02
CA ALA A 18 -17.15 -3.80 27.24
C ALA A 18 -17.76 -2.43 27.61
N ARG A 19 -17.82 -2.10 28.91
CA ARG A 19 -18.30 -0.78 29.39
C ARG A 19 -17.38 0.34 28.94
N LEU A 20 -16.07 0.16 29.10
CA LEU A 20 -15.07 1.15 28.72
C LEU A 20 -15.12 1.45 27.22
N LYS A 21 -15.11 0.40 26.38
CA LYS A 21 -15.21 0.52 24.91
C LYS A 21 -16.46 1.28 24.49
N LYS A 22 -17.59 1.02 25.15
CA LYS A 22 -18.85 1.72 24.88
C LYS A 22 -18.78 3.20 25.24
N GLN A 23 -18.15 3.56 26.36
CA GLN A 23 -18.03 4.96 26.80
C GLN A 23 -17.13 5.78 25.87
N VAL A 24 -16.04 5.19 25.38
CA VAL A 24 -15.08 5.89 24.51
C VAL A 24 -15.44 5.79 23.02
N GLY A 25 -16.55 5.13 22.67
CA GLY A 25 -16.97 4.95 21.28
C GLY A 25 -16.00 4.08 20.46
N TYR A 26 -15.33 3.12 21.10
CA TYR A 26 -14.36 2.25 20.46
C TYR A 26 -15.00 1.44 19.33
N LYS A 27 -14.38 1.48 18.14
CA LYS A 27 -14.73 0.64 16.99
C LYS A 27 -13.61 -0.37 16.76
N GLU A 28 -13.98 -1.63 16.64
CA GLU A 28 -13.01 -2.69 16.35
C GLU A 28 -12.36 -2.44 14.99
N GLY A 29 -11.03 -2.56 14.95
CA GLY A 29 -10.24 -2.29 13.75
C GLY A 29 -10.30 -3.44 12.72
N PRO A 30 -9.61 -3.27 11.58
CA PRO A 30 -9.50 -4.31 10.57
C PRO A 30 -8.89 -5.58 11.16
N THR A 31 -9.44 -6.74 10.78
CA THR A 31 -8.96 -8.06 11.22
C THR A 31 -8.09 -8.69 10.13
N VAL A 32 -7.60 -9.91 10.36
CA VAL A 32 -6.93 -10.68 9.31
C VAL A 32 -7.86 -11.01 8.13
N ASP A 33 -9.16 -11.14 8.38
CA ASP A 33 -10.14 -11.45 7.34
C ASP A 33 -10.38 -10.27 6.41
N THR A 34 -10.26 -9.03 6.91
CA THR A 34 -10.41 -7.82 6.09
C THR A 34 -9.33 -7.69 5.02
N LYS A 35 -8.24 -8.47 5.09
CA LYS A 35 -7.23 -8.55 4.03
C LYS A 35 -7.72 -9.29 2.79
N ARG A 36 -8.74 -10.13 2.94
CA ARG A 36 -9.32 -10.94 1.85
C ARG A 36 -10.51 -10.26 1.20
N GLU A 37 -10.97 -9.15 1.76
CA GLU A 37 -12.05 -8.36 1.20
C GLU A 37 -11.61 -7.76 -0.14
N GLN A 38 -12.53 -7.72 -1.10
CA GLN A 38 -12.29 -7.08 -2.38
C GLN A 38 -12.29 -5.56 -2.17
N LEU A 39 -11.10 -4.98 -2.09
CA LEU A 39 -10.94 -3.54 -1.99
C LEU A 39 -11.33 -2.86 -3.30
N PRO A 40 -11.86 -1.62 -3.26
CA PRO A 40 -12.07 -0.84 -4.47
C PRO A 40 -10.74 -0.71 -5.22
N VAL A 41 -10.81 -0.77 -6.55
CA VAL A 41 -9.66 -0.51 -7.39
C VAL A 41 -9.23 0.94 -7.13
N CYS A 42 -8.04 1.12 -6.57
CA CYS A 42 -7.43 2.45 -6.51
C CYS A 42 -7.26 2.93 -7.94
N SER A 43 -8.03 3.94 -8.35
CA SER A 43 -7.81 4.63 -9.62
C SER A 43 -6.50 5.42 -9.64
N SER A 44 -5.87 5.60 -8.47
CA SER A 44 -4.55 6.23 -8.33
C SER A 44 -3.40 5.30 -8.64
N ASP A 45 -3.57 4.33 -9.55
CA ASP A 45 -2.48 4.02 -10.48
C ASP A 45 -2.32 5.20 -11.46
N GLU A 46 -2.22 6.42 -10.91
CA GLU A 46 -1.44 7.49 -11.52
C GLU A 46 -0.03 6.93 -11.43
N SER A 47 0.31 6.04 -12.36
CA SER A 47 1.68 5.67 -12.66
C SER A 47 2.41 7.00 -12.67
N ASP A 48 3.23 7.21 -11.64
CA ASP A 48 4.05 8.40 -11.51
C ASP A 48 4.76 8.53 -12.85
N GLY A 49 4.26 9.44 -13.68
CA GLY A 49 4.39 9.33 -15.13
C GLY A 49 5.87 9.26 -15.42
N GLU A 50 6.30 8.11 -15.94
CA GLU A 50 7.69 7.63 -15.92
C GLU A 50 8.69 8.78 -15.87
N ASP A 51 9.28 9.03 -14.70
CA ASP A 51 10.25 10.10 -14.47
C ASP A 51 11.27 10.11 -15.61
N GLN A 52 11.19 11.13 -16.48
CA GLN A 52 12.09 11.21 -17.63
C GLN A 52 13.49 11.57 -17.14
N PRO A 53 14.55 10.98 -17.70
CA PRO A 53 15.91 11.30 -17.30
C PRO A 53 16.24 12.75 -17.68
N GLN A 54 16.80 13.50 -16.73
CA GLN A 54 17.32 14.85 -16.97
C GLN A 54 18.53 14.79 -17.93
N VAL A 55 18.47 15.48 -19.06
CA VAL A 55 19.57 15.56 -20.03
C VAL A 55 20.53 16.69 -19.63
N VAL A 56 21.83 16.39 -19.56
CA VAL A 56 22.89 17.37 -19.23
C VAL A 56 24.00 17.27 -20.27
N VAL A 57 24.41 18.42 -20.81
CA VAL A 57 25.49 18.56 -21.80
C VAL A 57 26.75 19.05 -21.07
N ILE A 58 27.84 18.28 -21.13
CA ILE A 58 29.09 18.59 -20.42
C ILE A 58 30.19 19.00 -21.41
N GLY A 59 30.18 18.43 -22.63
CA GLY A 59 31.21 18.68 -23.65
C GLY A 59 30.68 18.84 -25.08
N PRO A 60 31.56 19.23 -26.02
CA PRO A 60 31.20 19.31 -27.43
C PRO A 60 31.00 17.90 -28.00
N GLY A 61 29.76 17.61 -28.43
CA GLY A 61 29.36 16.30 -28.98
C GLY A 61 28.22 15.62 -28.23
N ASP A 62 27.84 16.11 -27.05
CA ASP A 62 26.69 15.61 -26.30
C ASP A 62 25.37 16.08 -26.94
N LEU A 63 24.33 15.24 -26.86
CA LEU A 63 23.01 15.54 -27.40
C LEU A 63 22.25 16.50 -26.49
N THR A 64 21.55 17.44 -27.12
CA THR A 64 20.58 18.31 -26.44
C THR A 64 19.26 17.56 -26.20
N GLU A 65 18.44 18.08 -25.27
CA GLU A 65 17.15 17.48 -24.91
C GLU A 65 16.23 17.27 -26.14
N GLU A 66 16.22 18.22 -27.07
CA GLU A 66 15.41 18.13 -28.30
C GLU A 66 15.89 17.03 -29.27
N GLU A 67 17.20 16.81 -29.35
CA GLU A 67 17.78 15.78 -30.21
C GLU A 67 17.57 14.39 -29.61
N ALA A 68 17.72 14.28 -28.29
CA ALA A 68 17.42 13.05 -27.55
C ALA A 68 15.95 12.65 -27.69
N ALA A 69 15.01 13.62 -27.61
CA ALA A 69 13.58 13.36 -27.80
C ALA A 69 13.24 12.87 -29.22
N LYS A 70 13.92 13.40 -30.25
CA LYS A 70 13.74 12.95 -31.65
C LYS A 70 14.32 11.57 -31.89
N ALA A 71 15.43 11.21 -31.24
CA ALA A 71 16.05 9.89 -31.35
C ALA A 71 15.28 8.78 -30.60
N LYS A 72 14.47 9.13 -29.59
CA LYS A 72 13.68 8.19 -28.79
C LYS A 72 12.34 7.79 -29.45
N LYS A 73 11.99 8.40 -30.59
CA LYS A 73 10.75 8.15 -31.36
C LYS A 73 10.95 7.06 -32.41
#